data_AF-A0A3R7BK67-F1
#
_entry.id   AF-A0A3R7BK67-F1
#
_cell.length_a   1.000
_cell.length_b   1.000
_cell.length_c   1.000
_cell.angle_alpha   90.00
_cell.angle_beta   90.00
_cell.angle_gamma   90.00
#
_symmetry.space_group_name_H-M   'P 1'
#
loop_
_entity.id
_entity.type
_entity.pdbx_description
1 polymer ?
#
loop_
_entity_poly.entity_id
_entity_poly.type
_entity_poly.pdbx_seq_one_letter_code
_entity_poly.pdbx_strand_id
1 'polypeptide(L)'
;MTKLRFTLPAARLRRVTPLRAITLSATRWSSTFNMLKRYIELKPFLLAIAEDSIDVLRLNVVEDREVTALLVTLEDVNSITLVLQGDKCSLLEVRQIFDTVIEDYPDAVGRLGPSARVVKNPSFESAIVKIFRGTERTMTAEERESVIKLRNEETIESSAAAVALPVMSLAERALKNKKVTRVTSSFMDFRFLCPTSNMCERFFSSTKVAIGDRRCSMTPKNFTK
;
A
#
# COMPACT_ATOMS: atom_id res chain seq x y z
N MET A 1 2.38 -5.78 -27.00
CA MET A 1 1.97 -4.35 -27.00
C MET A 1 3.02 -3.38 -27.56
N THR A 2 4.32 -3.62 -27.39
CA THR A 2 5.40 -2.71 -27.82
C THR A 2 5.34 -2.31 -29.29
N LYS A 3 4.99 -3.24 -30.20
CA LYS A 3 4.85 -2.91 -31.63
C LYS A 3 3.63 -2.03 -31.96
N LEU A 4 2.56 -2.08 -31.17
CA LEU A 4 1.38 -1.21 -31.32
C LEU A 4 1.64 0.24 -30.89
N ARG A 5 2.81 0.53 -30.31
CA ARG A 5 3.28 1.90 -30.02
C ARG A 5 3.90 2.58 -31.25
N PHE A 6 4.39 1.81 -32.22
CA PHE A 6 5.00 2.39 -33.42
C PHE A 6 3.98 3.24 -34.17
N THR A 7 4.45 4.33 -34.77
CA THR A 7 3.61 5.39 -35.35
C THR A 7 2.58 4.85 -36.33
N LEU A 8 2.96 3.89 -37.17
CA LEU A 8 2.11 3.33 -38.20
C LEU A 8 1.03 2.38 -37.63
N PRO A 9 1.34 1.33 -36.85
CA PRO A 9 0.32 0.54 -36.14
C PRO A 9 -0.56 1.37 -35.20
N ALA A 10 0.01 2.34 -34.48
CA ALA A 10 -0.73 3.21 -33.55
C ALA A 10 -1.68 4.17 -34.29
N ALA A 11 -1.29 4.68 -35.46
CA ALA A 11 -2.17 5.51 -36.29
C ALA A 11 -3.35 4.70 -36.84
N ARG A 12 -3.10 3.44 -37.23
CA ARG A 12 -4.14 2.53 -37.72
C ARG A 12 -5.13 2.14 -36.62
N LEU A 13 -4.62 1.79 -35.44
CA LEU A 13 -5.47 1.51 -34.28
C LEU A 13 -6.36 2.70 -33.92
N ARG A 14 -5.83 3.93 -33.99
CA ARG A 14 -6.60 5.16 -33.76
C ARG A 14 -7.74 5.41 -34.75
N ARG A 15 -7.73 4.77 -35.92
CA ARG A 15 -8.83 4.85 -36.88
C ARG A 15 -10.03 4.00 -36.50
N VAL A 16 -9.81 2.91 -35.74
CA VAL A 16 -10.84 1.95 -35.35
C VAL A 16 -11.27 2.06 -33.89
N THR A 17 -10.42 2.64 -33.02
CA THR A 17 -10.74 2.84 -31.60
C THR A 17 -10.00 4.04 -31.02
N PRO A 18 -10.62 4.78 -30.08
CA PRO A 18 -9.91 5.82 -29.31
C PRO A 18 -8.88 5.23 -28.32
N LEU A 19 -8.95 3.92 -28.05
CA LEU A 19 -8.09 3.25 -27.10
C LEU A 19 -6.64 3.19 -27.60
N ARG A 20 -5.69 3.37 -26.68
CA ARG A 20 -4.25 3.27 -26.95
C ARG A 20 -3.67 2.06 -26.24
N ALA A 21 -2.71 1.40 -26.90
CA ALA A 21 -1.91 0.35 -26.29
C ALA A 21 -1.13 0.91 -25.09
N ILE A 22 -1.12 0.15 -24.00
CA ILE A 22 -0.33 0.41 -22.80
C ILE A 22 0.88 -0.51 -22.82
N THR A 23 2.06 0.00 -22.49
CA THR A 23 3.28 -0.79 -22.36
C THR A 23 3.58 -1.09 -20.91
N LEU A 24 4.20 -2.24 -20.66
CA LEU A 24 4.72 -2.57 -19.34
C LEU A 24 5.75 -1.54 -18.90
N SER A 25 5.61 -1.09 -17.65
CA SER A 25 6.50 -0.20 -16.95
C SER A 25 6.93 -0.91 -15.67
N ALA A 26 8.22 -1.25 -15.59
CA ALA A 26 8.77 -1.98 -14.46
C ALA A 26 8.61 -1.24 -13.11
N THR A 27 8.44 0.09 -13.14
CA THR A 27 8.35 0.92 -11.95
C THR A 27 6.91 1.13 -11.45
N ARG A 28 5.89 0.68 -12.18
CA ARG A 28 4.48 0.88 -11.82
C ARG A 28 3.82 -0.43 -11.46
N TRP A 29 3.35 -0.55 -10.21
CA TRP A 29 2.84 -1.82 -9.65
C TRP A 29 1.68 -2.40 -10.47
N SER A 30 0.74 -1.57 -10.92
CA SER A 30 -0.41 -1.99 -11.73
C SER A 30 -0.11 -2.14 -13.23
N SER A 31 1.15 -1.99 -13.67
CA SER A 31 1.43 -1.88 -15.11
C SER A 31 1.14 -3.15 -15.89
N THR A 32 1.43 -4.32 -15.33
CA THR A 32 1.19 -5.61 -15.99
C THR A 32 -0.31 -5.84 -16.15
N PHE A 33 -1.08 -5.63 -15.07
CA PHE A 33 -2.54 -5.72 -15.08
C PHE A 33 -3.15 -4.77 -16.13
N ASN A 34 -2.79 -3.48 -16.10
CA ASN A 34 -3.31 -2.48 -17.04
C ASN A 34 -2.95 -2.81 -18.50
N MET A 35 -1.77 -3.35 -18.75
CA MET A 35 -1.35 -3.77 -20.08
C MET A 35 -2.22 -4.92 -20.60
N LEU A 36 -2.41 -5.96 -19.81
CA LEU A 36 -3.18 -7.15 -20.21
C LEU A 36 -4.67 -6.82 -20.34
N LYS A 37 -5.24 -6.05 -19.41
CA LYS A 37 -6.61 -5.55 -19.51
C LYS A 37 -6.83 -4.77 -20.80
N ARG A 38 -5.91 -3.83 -21.10
CA ARG A 38 -5.95 -3.06 -22.35
C ARG A 38 -5.78 -3.94 -23.59
N TYR A 39 -4.99 -5.00 -23.52
CA TYR A 39 -4.86 -5.93 -24.64
C TYR A 39 -6.20 -6.61 -24.96
N ILE A 40 -6.91 -7.11 -23.94
CA ILE A 40 -8.24 -7.72 -24.13
C ILE A 40 -9.23 -6.71 -24.72
N GLU A 41 -9.25 -5.47 -24.22
CA GLU A 41 -10.09 -4.38 -24.75
C GLU A 41 -9.78 -4.07 -26.22
N LEU A 42 -8.50 -4.17 -26.63
CA LEU A 42 -8.07 -3.90 -28.00
C LEU A 42 -8.28 -5.08 -28.95
N LYS A 43 -8.35 -6.31 -28.44
CA LYS A 43 -8.48 -7.55 -29.22
C LYS A 43 -9.55 -7.52 -30.32
N PRO A 44 -10.81 -7.09 -30.09
CA PRO A 44 -11.82 -7.04 -31.15
C PRO A 44 -11.48 -6.04 -32.27
N PHE A 45 -10.79 -4.95 -31.94
CA PHE A 45 -10.35 -3.96 -32.92
C PHE A 45 -9.14 -4.43 -33.72
N LEU A 46 -8.22 -5.17 -33.08
CA LEU A 46 -7.08 -5.78 -33.78
C LEU A 46 -7.54 -6.81 -34.81
N LEU A 47 -8.60 -7.57 -34.51
CA LEU A 47 -9.29 -8.47 -35.45
C LEU A 47 -9.79 -7.75 -36.71
N ALA A 48 -10.27 -6.51 -36.59
CA ALA A 48 -10.83 -5.74 -37.68
C ALA A 48 -9.77 -5.11 -38.61
N ILE A 49 -8.52 -4.97 -38.16
CA ILE A 49 -7.45 -4.34 -38.95
C ILE A 49 -6.84 -5.31 -39.98
N ALA A 50 -7.04 -6.64 -39.80
CA ALA A 50 -6.70 -7.72 -40.75
C ALA A 50 -5.40 -7.49 -41.54
N GLU A 51 -4.28 -7.40 -40.82
CA GLU A 51 -2.95 -7.14 -41.40
C GLU A 51 -1.89 -8.05 -40.77
N ASP A 52 -1.11 -8.73 -41.61
CA ASP A 52 -0.13 -9.73 -41.21
C ASP A 52 0.85 -9.23 -40.12
N SER A 53 1.25 -7.96 -40.19
CA SER A 53 2.18 -7.35 -39.23
C SER A 53 1.59 -7.20 -37.81
N ILE A 54 0.26 -7.15 -37.71
CA ILE A 54 -0.50 -7.08 -36.45
C ILE A 54 -0.93 -8.49 -36.05
N ASP A 55 -1.18 -9.39 -37.00
CA ASP A 55 -1.56 -10.77 -36.69
C ASP A 55 -0.47 -11.55 -35.96
N VAL A 56 0.81 -11.28 -36.27
CA VAL A 56 1.97 -11.82 -35.52
C VAL A 56 2.01 -11.37 -34.06
N LEU A 57 1.27 -10.32 -33.69
CA LEU A 57 1.21 -9.81 -32.31
C LEU A 57 0.07 -10.40 -31.48
N ARG A 58 -0.74 -11.26 -32.08
CA ARG A 58 -1.93 -11.83 -31.45
C ARG A 58 -1.54 -13.07 -30.68
N LEU A 59 -2.06 -13.15 -29.46
CA LEU A 59 -2.01 -14.38 -28.68
C LEU A 59 -2.81 -15.46 -29.38
N ASN A 60 -2.30 -16.68 -29.30
CA ASN A 60 -3.04 -17.85 -29.75
C ASN A 60 -4.26 -18.11 -28.83
N VAL A 61 -5.15 -19.02 -29.22
CA VAL A 61 -6.40 -19.29 -28.46
C VAL A 61 -6.12 -19.82 -27.05
N VAL A 62 -5.04 -20.58 -26.86
CA VAL A 62 -4.65 -21.14 -25.56
C VAL A 62 -4.11 -20.04 -24.65
N GLU A 63 -3.14 -19.27 -25.14
CA GLU A 63 -2.55 -18.11 -24.46
C GLU A 63 -3.62 -17.09 -24.08
N ASP A 64 -4.62 -16.87 -24.93
CA ASP A 64 -5.70 -15.93 -24.64
C ASP A 64 -6.60 -16.41 -23.48
N ARG A 65 -6.84 -17.73 -23.38
CA ARG A 65 -7.52 -18.32 -22.22
C ARG A 65 -6.68 -18.19 -20.96
N GLU A 66 -5.37 -18.44 -21.06
CA GLU A 66 -4.43 -18.29 -19.95
C GLU A 66 -4.36 -16.83 -19.46
N VAL A 67 -4.28 -15.86 -20.37
CA VAL A 67 -4.28 -14.43 -20.02
C VAL A 67 -5.60 -14.01 -19.38
N THR A 68 -6.73 -14.55 -19.85
CA THR A 68 -8.04 -14.27 -19.26
C THR A 68 -8.13 -14.82 -17.84
N ALA A 69 -7.66 -16.05 -17.60
CA ALA A 69 -7.59 -16.63 -16.26
C ALA A 69 -6.63 -15.86 -15.33
N LEU A 70 -5.45 -15.50 -15.84
CA LEU A 70 -4.45 -14.73 -15.09
C LEU A 70 -4.97 -13.33 -14.71
N LEU A 71 -5.78 -12.70 -15.56
CA LEU A 71 -6.33 -11.38 -15.30
C LEU A 71 -7.25 -11.34 -14.09
N VAL A 72 -8.00 -12.42 -13.81
CA VAL A 72 -8.83 -12.53 -12.60
C VAL A 72 -7.94 -12.44 -11.36
N THR A 73 -6.89 -13.25 -11.32
CA THR A 73 -5.92 -13.25 -10.21
C THR A 73 -5.21 -11.89 -10.08
N LEU A 74 -4.82 -11.28 -11.20
CA LEU A 74 -4.18 -9.97 -11.19
C LEU A 74 -5.12 -8.84 -10.77
N GLU A 75 -6.42 -8.98 -10.98
CA GLU A 75 -7.42 -8.01 -10.53
C GLU A 75 -7.49 -7.95 -9.00
N ASP A 76 -7.53 -9.12 -8.35
CA ASP A 76 -7.50 -9.23 -6.89
C ASP A 76 -6.21 -8.63 -6.31
N VAL A 77 -5.05 -9.03 -6.83
CA VAL A 77 -3.75 -8.49 -6.40
C VAL A 77 -3.65 -6.98 -6.69
N ASN A 78 -4.20 -6.50 -7.81
CA ASN A 78 -4.23 -5.08 -8.12
C ASN A 78 -5.11 -4.30 -7.13
N SER A 79 -6.26 -4.85 -6.73
CA SER A 79 -7.12 -4.21 -5.72
C SER A 79 -6.39 -4.02 -4.38
N ILE A 80 -5.67 -5.05 -3.94
CA ILE A 80 -4.87 -5.05 -2.72
C ILE A 80 -3.76 -4.00 -2.80
N THR A 81 -3.00 -4.00 -3.89
CA THR A 81 -1.90 -3.04 -4.07
C THR A 81 -2.38 -1.59 -4.12
N LEU A 82 -3.57 -1.32 -4.65
CA LEU A 82 -4.17 0.02 -4.62
C LEU A 82 -4.55 0.46 -3.20
N VAL A 83 -5.08 -0.44 -2.37
CA VAL A 83 -5.38 -0.16 -0.96
C VAL A 83 -4.10 0.16 -0.19
N LEU A 84 -3.04 -0.62 -0.39
CA LEU A 84 -1.73 -0.39 0.23
C LEU A 84 -1.07 0.92 -0.21
N GLN A 85 -1.43 1.43 -1.39
CA GLN A 85 -0.99 2.73 -1.91
C GLN A 85 -1.81 3.93 -1.39
N GLY A 86 -2.84 3.67 -0.60
CA GLY A 86 -3.65 4.72 0.01
C GLY A 86 -2.91 5.45 1.14
N ASP A 87 -3.15 6.76 1.24
CA ASP A 87 -2.45 7.63 2.20
C ASP A 87 -2.87 7.39 3.66
N LYS A 88 -3.98 6.68 3.87
CA LYS A 88 -4.62 6.46 5.18
C LYS A 88 -4.51 5.03 5.70
N CYS A 89 -3.75 4.17 5.03
CA CYS A 89 -3.63 2.78 5.42
C CYS A 89 -2.84 2.67 6.73
N SER A 90 -3.43 2.02 7.75
CA SER A 90 -2.80 1.75 9.03
C SER A 90 -1.99 0.46 9.01
N LEU A 91 -1.01 0.31 9.91
CA LEU A 91 -0.21 -0.91 10.00
C LEU A 91 -1.07 -2.16 10.28
N LEU A 92 -2.17 -2.00 11.04
CA LEU A 92 -3.13 -3.07 11.30
C LEU A 92 -3.80 -3.55 10.01
N GLU A 93 -4.29 -2.63 9.18
CA GLU A 93 -4.94 -2.95 7.90
C GLU A 93 -3.96 -3.62 6.94
N VAL A 94 -2.72 -3.12 6.84
CA VAL A 94 -1.67 -3.76 6.04
C VAL A 94 -1.44 -5.20 6.50
N ARG A 95 -1.36 -5.44 7.82
CA ARG A 95 -1.17 -6.79 8.37
C ARG A 95 -2.35 -7.70 8.04
N GLN A 96 -3.59 -7.22 8.19
CA GLN A 96 -4.80 -7.98 7.83
C GLN A 96 -4.80 -8.36 6.35
N ILE A 97 -4.49 -7.41 5.47
CA ILE A 97 -4.38 -7.66 4.03
C ILE A 97 -3.32 -8.71 3.73
N PHE A 98 -2.14 -8.63 4.36
CA PHE A 98 -1.09 -9.62 4.18
C PHE A 98 -1.46 -11.00 4.73
N ASP A 99 -2.18 -11.07 5.85
CA ASP A 99 -2.66 -12.33 6.40
C ASP A 99 -3.66 -12.99 5.44
N THR A 100 -4.61 -12.24 4.86
CA THR A 100 -5.53 -12.74 3.83
C THR A 100 -4.79 -13.22 2.57
N VAL A 101 -3.78 -12.47 2.10
CA VAL A 101 -2.96 -12.91 0.95
C VAL A 101 -2.21 -14.21 1.26
N ILE A 102 -1.76 -14.40 2.50
CA ILE A 102 -1.07 -15.61 2.92
C ILE A 102 -2.02 -16.80 2.99
N GLU A 103 -3.28 -16.59 3.38
CA GLU A 103 -4.32 -17.64 3.37
C GLU A 103 -4.57 -18.16 1.96
N ASP A 104 -4.68 -17.26 0.97
CA ASP A 104 -4.89 -17.63 -0.43
C ASP A 104 -3.60 -18.11 -1.13
N TYR A 105 -2.44 -17.58 -0.73
CA TYR A 105 -1.12 -17.88 -1.31
C TYR A 105 -0.07 -18.18 -0.22
N PRO A 106 -0.03 -19.42 0.30
CA PRO A 106 0.90 -19.80 1.37
C PRO A 106 2.38 -19.58 1.06
N ASP A 107 2.77 -19.62 -0.21
CA ASP A 107 4.14 -19.36 -0.66
C ASP A 107 4.61 -17.91 -0.36
N ALA A 108 3.66 -16.99 -0.16
CA ALA A 108 3.97 -15.59 0.12
C ALA A 108 4.46 -15.34 1.56
N VAL A 109 4.33 -16.32 2.48
CA VAL A 109 4.72 -16.20 3.90
C VAL A 109 6.17 -15.73 4.07
N GLY A 110 7.09 -16.23 3.24
CA GLY A 110 8.51 -15.87 3.34
C GLY A 110 8.80 -14.38 3.07
N ARG A 111 7.87 -13.66 2.42
CA ARG A 111 7.98 -12.23 2.10
C ARG A 111 7.01 -11.36 2.88
N LEU A 112 5.81 -11.84 3.15
CA LEU A 112 4.73 -11.08 3.76
C LEU A 112 4.49 -11.43 5.22
N GLY A 113 5.11 -12.49 5.76
CA GLY A 113 4.91 -12.91 7.15
C GLY A 113 5.48 -11.90 8.17
N PRO A 114 5.01 -11.92 9.44
CA PRO A 114 5.51 -11.04 10.50
C PRO A 114 7.01 -11.20 10.78
N SER A 115 7.55 -12.41 10.53
CA SER A 115 8.97 -12.73 10.69
C SER A 115 9.72 -12.82 9.36
N ALA A 116 9.17 -12.24 8.28
CA ALA A 116 9.81 -12.26 6.97
C ALA A 116 11.14 -11.49 7.01
N ARG A 117 12.13 -11.90 6.21
CA ARG A 117 13.48 -11.29 6.18
C ARG A 117 13.48 -9.78 5.84
N VAL A 118 12.41 -9.31 5.20
CA VAL A 118 12.24 -7.90 4.84
C VAL A 118 11.89 -7.04 6.06
N VAL A 119 11.22 -7.62 7.06
CA VAL A 119 10.81 -6.95 8.29
C VAL A 119 12.05 -6.60 9.12
N LYS A 120 12.22 -5.32 9.42
CA LYS A 120 13.42 -4.83 10.13
C LYS A 120 13.34 -5.04 11.63
N ASN A 121 12.17 -4.85 12.21
CA ASN A 121 11.94 -5.02 13.63
C ASN A 121 10.61 -5.74 13.87
N PRO A 122 10.61 -7.08 13.85
CA PRO A 122 9.40 -7.88 14.00
C PRO A 122 8.65 -7.61 15.31
N SER A 123 9.38 -7.49 16.42
CA SER A 123 8.81 -7.23 17.74
C SER A 123 8.10 -5.88 17.80
N PHE A 124 8.68 -4.84 17.17
CA PHE A 124 8.06 -3.52 17.08
C PHE A 124 6.80 -3.50 16.21
N GLU A 125 6.83 -4.09 15.02
CA GLU A 125 5.66 -4.14 14.14
C GLU A 125 4.52 -4.95 14.76
N SER A 126 4.83 -6.11 15.37
CA SER A 126 3.85 -6.93 16.11
C SER A 126 3.25 -6.17 17.29
N ALA A 127 4.08 -5.45 18.05
CA ALA A 127 3.63 -4.63 19.17
C ALA A 127 2.62 -3.56 18.73
N ILE A 128 2.92 -2.82 17.66
CA ILE A 128 2.01 -1.79 17.13
C ILE A 128 0.68 -2.41 16.68
N VAL A 129 0.72 -3.54 15.96
CA VAL A 129 -0.50 -4.25 15.53
C VAL A 129 -1.35 -4.67 16.74
N LYS A 130 -0.73 -5.17 17.81
CA LYS A 130 -1.44 -5.53 19.05
C LYS A 130 -2.04 -4.33 19.76
N ILE A 131 -1.38 -3.17 19.74
CA ILE A 131 -1.92 -1.94 20.32
C ILE A 131 -3.13 -1.44 19.51
N PHE A 132 -3.04 -1.44 18.18
CA PHE A 132 -4.20 -1.09 17.32
C PHE A 132 -5.39 -2.03 17.52
N ARG A 133 -5.15 -3.32 17.81
CA ARG A 133 -6.22 -4.29 18.13
C ARG A 133 -6.78 -4.15 19.56
N GLY A 134 -6.16 -3.32 20.41
CA GLY A 134 -6.51 -3.22 21.83
C GLY A 134 -6.10 -4.44 22.67
N THR A 135 -5.23 -5.31 22.15
CA THR A 135 -4.75 -6.51 22.83
C THR A 135 -3.38 -6.29 23.49
N GLU A 136 -3.17 -5.14 24.13
CA GLU A 136 -1.91 -4.77 24.80
C GLU A 136 -1.47 -5.83 25.84
N ARG A 137 -2.43 -6.53 26.46
CA ARG A 137 -2.15 -7.54 27.49
C ARG A 137 -1.40 -8.77 26.95
N THR A 138 -1.53 -9.09 25.66
CA THR A 138 -0.89 -10.25 25.02
C THR A 138 0.50 -9.94 24.47
N MET A 139 1.02 -8.74 24.72
CA MET A 139 2.36 -8.35 24.30
C MET A 139 3.43 -9.05 25.13
N THR A 140 4.44 -9.60 24.45
CA THR A 140 5.64 -10.20 25.07
C THR A 140 6.53 -9.12 25.70
N ALA A 141 7.49 -9.52 26.54
CA ALA A 141 8.43 -8.58 27.15
C ALA A 141 9.24 -7.81 26.10
N GLU A 142 9.69 -8.47 25.04
CA GLU A 142 10.44 -7.87 23.94
C GLU A 142 9.61 -6.86 23.14
N GLU A 143 8.34 -7.19 22.86
CA GLU A 143 7.41 -6.29 22.19
C GLU A 143 7.14 -5.04 23.04
N ARG A 144 6.97 -5.21 24.35
CA ARG A 144 6.78 -4.09 25.28
C ARG A 144 7.99 -3.17 25.30
N GLU A 145 9.20 -3.73 25.39
CA GLU A 145 10.47 -2.99 25.38
C GLU A 145 10.60 -2.14 24.11
N SER A 146 10.22 -2.71 22.95
CA SER A 146 10.33 -2.02 21.67
C SER A 146 9.43 -0.77 21.54
N VAL A 147 8.35 -0.66 22.33
CA VAL A 147 7.35 0.42 22.25
C VAL A 147 7.37 1.31 23.51
N ILE A 148 8.32 1.13 24.43
CA ILE A 148 8.39 1.92 25.69
C ILE A 148 8.36 3.43 25.42
N LYS A 149 9.12 3.90 24.42
CA LYS A 149 9.23 5.32 24.07
C LYS A 149 7.94 5.93 23.51
N LEU A 150 6.97 5.09 23.18
CA LEU A 150 5.71 5.47 22.57
C LEU A 150 4.53 5.44 23.57
N ARG A 151 4.82 5.15 24.85
CA ARG A 151 3.86 5.17 25.95
C ARG A 151 3.61 6.61 26.41
N ASN A 152 2.36 6.95 26.73
CA ASN A 152 2.04 8.28 27.25
C ASN A 152 2.64 8.47 28.65
N GLU A 153 3.52 9.45 28.82
CA GLU A 153 4.14 9.80 30.11
C GLU A 153 3.10 10.13 31.20
N GLU A 154 1.93 10.69 30.81
CA GLU A 154 0.83 11.02 31.72
C GLU A 154 0.26 9.81 32.49
N THR A 155 0.47 8.58 31.99
CA THR A 155 0.01 7.36 32.70
C THR A 155 0.98 6.96 33.82
N ILE A 156 2.22 7.45 33.80
CA ILE A 156 3.22 7.17 34.84
C ILE A 156 2.82 7.88 36.14
N GLU A 157 2.32 9.12 36.05
CA GLU A 157 1.93 9.90 37.23
C GLU A 157 0.62 9.41 37.88
N SER A 158 -0.35 8.92 37.09
CA SER A 158 -1.60 8.39 37.65
C SER A 158 -1.44 7.04 38.37
N SER A 159 -0.37 6.28 38.10
CA SER A 159 -0.09 5.01 38.80
C SER A 159 0.76 5.22 40.06
N ALA A 160 1.59 6.27 40.10
CA ALA A 160 2.41 6.60 41.27
C ALA A 160 1.63 7.41 42.33
N ALA A 161 0.62 8.17 41.93
CA ALA A 161 -0.22 8.96 42.84
C ALA A 161 -1.37 8.15 43.53
N ALA A 162 -1.26 6.83 43.60
CA ALA A 162 -2.24 5.98 44.29
C ALA A 162 -2.07 5.92 45.82
N VAL A 163 -1.32 6.85 46.42
CA VAL A 163 -1.14 6.96 47.88
C VAL A 163 -1.76 8.27 48.38
N ALA A 164 -3.09 8.29 48.42
CA ALA A 164 -3.96 9.05 49.33
C ALA A 164 -5.36 9.17 48.68
N LEU A 165 -6.24 8.20 48.94
CA LEU A 165 -7.64 8.29 48.49
C LEU A 165 -8.41 9.29 49.38
N PRO A 166 -9.01 10.36 48.83
CA PRO A 166 -10.06 11.08 49.52
C PRO A 166 -11.30 10.18 49.61
N VAL A 167 -12.03 10.23 50.72
CA VAL A 167 -13.29 9.49 50.90
C VAL A 167 -14.33 10.03 49.92
N MET A 168 -14.42 9.41 48.73
CA MET A 168 -15.45 9.72 47.73
C MET A 168 -16.79 9.09 48.11
N SER A 169 -17.88 9.80 47.84
CA SER A 169 -19.25 9.33 48.10
C SER A 169 -19.67 8.22 47.11
N LEU A 170 -20.69 7.42 47.47
CA LEU A 170 -21.21 6.31 46.67
C LEU A 170 -21.61 6.74 45.24
N ALA A 171 -22.22 7.93 45.11
CA ALA A 171 -22.67 8.49 43.84
C ALA A 171 -21.49 8.86 42.92
N GLU A 172 -20.42 9.42 43.49
CA GLU A 172 -19.20 9.76 42.74
C GLU A 172 -18.48 8.50 42.25
N ARG A 173 -18.48 7.44 43.07
CA ARG A 173 -17.90 6.13 42.71
C ARG A 173 -18.66 5.49 41.53
N ALA A 174 -19.99 5.62 41.50
CA ALA A 174 -20.83 5.12 40.39
C ALA A 174 -20.63 5.89 39.08
N LEU A 175 -20.45 7.22 39.15
CA LEU A 175 -20.24 8.07 37.97
C LEU A 175 -18.82 7.99 37.41
N LYS A 176 -17.80 7.80 38.25
CA LYS A 176 -16.40 7.62 37.81
C LYS A 176 -16.23 6.33 37.00
N ASN A 177 -16.89 5.25 37.40
CA ASN A 177 -16.86 3.98 36.68
C ASN A 177 -17.44 4.08 35.26
N LYS A 178 -18.41 4.98 35.02
CA LYS A 178 -18.98 5.25 33.69
C LYS A 178 -18.07 6.08 32.79
N LYS A 179 -17.19 6.94 33.33
CA LYS A 179 -16.22 7.73 32.53
C LYS A 179 -14.97 6.94 32.15
N VAL A 180 -14.61 5.92 32.92
CA VAL A 180 -13.39 5.09 32.72
C VAL A 180 -13.57 4.01 31.64
N THR A 181 -14.77 3.83 31.08
CA THR A 181 -15.05 2.88 30.00
C THR A 181 -14.80 3.43 28.59
N ARG A 182 -14.07 4.55 28.45
CA ARG A 182 -13.32 4.79 27.22
C ARG A 182 -11.95 4.18 27.45
N VAL A 183 -11.70 3.04 26.82
CA VAL A 183 -10.39 2.41 26.76
C VAL A 183 -9.48 3.37 25.99
N THR A 184 -8.91 4.36 26.68
CA THR A 184 -7.77 5.10 26.20
C THR A 184 -6.59 4.15 26.32
N SER A 185 -6.05 3.69 25.19
CA SER A 185 -4.81 2.93 25.16
C SER A 185 -3.75 3.67 25.98
N SER A 186 -2.89 2.93 26.68
CA SER A 186 -1.80 3.55 27.47
C SER A 186 -0.71 4.20 26.60
N PHE A 187 -0.88 4.08 25.28
CA PHE A 187 0.02 4.52 24.24
C PHE A 187 -0.52 5.70 23.45
N MET A 188 0.40 6.43 22.80
CA MET A 188 0.08 7.50 21.86
C MET A 188 -0.75 6.98 20.68
N ASP A 189 -1.46 7.88 20.02
CA ASP A 189 -2.16 7.55 18.78
C ASP A 189 -1.15 7.34 17.64
N PHE A 190 -1.09 6.10 17.12
CA PHE A 190 -0.12 5.68 16.11
C PHE A 190 -0.56 5.88 14.66
N ARG A 191 -1.68 6.55 14.40
CA ARG A 191 -2.18 6.78 13.03
C ARG A 191 -1.22 7.59 12.14
N PHE A 192 -0.22 8.26 12.71
CA PHE A 192 0.83 8.95 11.96
C PHE A 192 1.89 7.99 11.38
N LEU A 193 1.98 6.76 11.87
CA LEU A 193 2.92 5.77 11.34
C LEU A 193 2.41 5.27 10.00
N CYS A 194 3.02 5.78 8.92
CA CYS A 194 2.74 5.31 7.57
C CYS A 194 3.42 3.94 7.35
N PRO A 195 2.67 2.86 7.08
CA PRO A 195 3.23 1.54 6.86
C PRO A 195 3.90 1.40 5.48
N THR A 196 3.67 2.34 4.56
CA THR A 196 4.27 2.34 3.22
C THR A 196 5.04 3.62 2.94
N SER A 197 6.11 3.53 2.15
CA SER A 197 6.95 4.65 1.71
C SER A 197 6.32 5.50 0.59
N ASN A 198 5.07 5.23 0.22
CA ASN A 198 4.41 5.83 -0.94
C ASN A 198 4.36 7.36 -0.86
N MET A 199 4.12 7.91 0.33
CA MET A 199 4.13 9.37 0.54
C MET A 199 5.50 9.97 0.23
N CYS A 200 6.58 9.33 0.71
CA CYS A 200 7.95 9.75 0.43
C CYS A 200 8.27 9.62 -1.07
N GLU A 201 7.90 8.51 -1.71
CA GLU A 201 8.16 8.28 -3.14
C GLU A 201 7.43 9.28 -4.03
N ARG A 202 6.17 9.61 -3.72
CA ARG A 202 5.40 10.67 -4.41
C ARG A 202 6.03 12.04 -4.20
N PHE A 203 6.49 12.33 -2.99
CA PHE A 203 7.19 13.57 -2.69
C PHE A 203 8.50 13.70 -3.48
N PHE A 204 9.34 12.67 -3.49
CA PHE A 204 10.58 12.67 -4.27
C PHE A 204 10.33 12.75 -5.78
N SER A 205 9.28 12.07 -6.26
CA SER A 205 8.87 12.16 -7.67
C SER A 205 8.45 13.58 -8.06
N SER A 206 7.63 14.22 -7.22
CA SER A 206 7.20 15.61 -7.43
C SER A 206 8.37 16.58 -7.37
N THR A 207 9.28 16.39 -6.42
CA THR A 207 10.49 17.20 -6.28
C THR A 207 11.40 17.06 -7.50
N LYS A 208 11.56 15.83 -8.01
CA LYS A 208 12.34 15.56 -9.23
C LYS A 208 11.75 16.28 -10.45
N VAL A 209 10.43 16.29 -10.60
CA VAL A 209 9.75 17.06 -11.67
C VAL A 209 9.99 18.54 -11.47
N ALA A 210 9.73 19.08 -10.27
CA ALA A 210 9.90 20.50 -9.98
C ALA A 210 11.34 21.00 -10.20
N ILE A 211 12.35 20.24 -9.80
CA ILE A 211 13.78 20.55 -10.01
C ILE A 211 14.15 20.38 -11.50
N GLY A 212 13.68 19.32 -12.14
CA GLY A 212 13.97 19.02 -13.55
C GLY A 212 13.41 20.08 -14.50
N ASP A 213 12.12 20.41 -14.37
CA ASP A 213 11.45 21.41 -15.23
C ASP A 213 12.04 22.81 -15.01
N ARG A 214 12.31 23.19 -13.75
CA ARG A 214 12.92 24.48 -13.43
C ARG A 214 14.38 24.57 -13.89
N ARG A 215 15.13 23.45 -13.94
CA ARG A 215 16.48 23.44 -14.53
C ARG A 215 16.48 23.49 -16.06
N CYS A 216 15.48 22.93 -16.73
CA CYS A 216 15.33 23.07 -18.18
C CYS A 216 15.11 24.54 -18.62
N SER A 217 14.59 25.39 -17.73
CA SER A 217 14.44 26.84 -17.96
C SER A 217 15.63 27.68 -17.46
N MET A 218 16.65 27.07 -16.86
CA MET A 218 17.83 27.80 -16.35
C MET A 218 19.02 27.61 -17.29
N THR A 219 19.39 28.68 -18.01
CA THR A 219 20.64 28.70 -18.78
C THR A 219 21.86 28.73 -17.84
N PRO A 220 23.02 28.17 -18.25
CA PRO A 220 24.24 28.07 -17.42
C PRO A 220 24.75 29.39 -16.83
N LYS A 221 24.34 30.55 -17.39
CA LYS A 221 24.74 31.88 -16.93
C LYS A 221 24.25 32.25 -15.52
N ASN A 222 23.25 31.54 -14.98
CA ASN A 222 22.67 31.85 -13.68
C ASN A 222 23.32 31.06 -12.52
N PHE A 223 24.41 30.32 -12.77
CA PHE A 223 25.09 29.48 -11.77
C PHE A 223 26.43 30.02 -11.24
N THR A 224 26.85 31.23 -11.62
CA THR A 224 28.06 31.84 -11.06
C THR A 224 27.70 32.72 -9.86
N LYS A 225 28.07 32.26 -8.65
CA LYS A 225 28.40 33.15 -7.53
C LYS A 225 29.75 33.80 -7.78
#